data_AF-A0A1F7II98-F1
#
_entry.id   AF-A0A1F7II98-F1
#
_cell.length_a   1.000
_cell.length_b   1.000
_cell.length_c   1.000
_cell.angle_alpha   90.00
_cell.angle_beta   90.00
_cell.angle_gamma   90.00
#
_symmetry.space_group_name_H-M   'P 1'
#
loop_
_entity.id
_entity.type
_entity.pdbx_description
1 polymer ?
#
loop_
_entity_poly.entity_id
_entity_poly.type
_entity_poly.pdbx_seq_one_letter_code
_entity_poly.pdbx_strand_id
1 'polypeptide(L)'
;MNTGMFSLSLALGFTGGLLRACQGAYKDSPYEPFQSSKFIRSLIFGSIGGIFWYLFSIVSGLKIPLAVFFPLVVFFDSIVTEMYKRGIRLENLSKYKMPTIFHVNGFIIHNRYVRILLILNIIIFLILLYPLSQVIVDKVPLFFQHRPILGLFFGFIAGVLAASGGASLDSAWEGFEYSKFLRSVYVAMFWGLILTFYTTNPGLIIYACFGLDRMSIEFNKTFVKKLKSGKFKATHPTIPHWLDLREKLLHPYLFAWAIYIFLLASHY
;
A
#
# COMPACT_ATOMS: atom_id res chain seq x y z
N MET A 1 25.84 10.79 -11.74
CA MET A 1 24.47 10.70 -11.15
C MET A 1 23.58 11.67 -11.88
N ASN A 2 22.44 11.22 -12.43
CA ASN A 2 21.50 12.10 -13.13
C ASN A 2 20.63 12.85 -12.10
N THR A 3 20.98 14.09 -11.81
CA THR A 3 20.30 14.94 -10.80
C THR A 3 18.80 15.11 -11.10
N GLY A 4 18.41 15.07 -12.38
CA GLY A 4 17.01 15.13 -12.80
C GLY A 4 16.19 13.90 -12.36
N MET A 5 16.75 12.69 -12.51
CA MET A 5 16.05 11.46 -12.11
C MET A 5 15.89 11.36 -10.59
N PHE A 6 16.91 11.76 -9.82
CA PHE A 6 16.81 11.80 -8.36
C PHE A 6 15.70 12.74 -7.89
N SER A 7 15.66 13.95 -8.45
CA SER A 7 14.64 14.96 -8.12
C SER A 7 13.23 14.48 -8.46
N LEU A 8 13.06 13.82 -9.61
CA LEU A 8 11.80 13.22 -10.01
C LEU A 8 11.37 12.10 -9.06
N SER A 9 12.28 11.21 -8.67
CA SER A 9 11.99 10.15 -7.71
C SER A 9 11.56 10.69 -6.35
N LEU A 10 12.17 11.79 -5.88
CA LEU A 10 11.77 12.47 -4.65
C LEU A 10 10.37 13.10 -4.79
N ALA A 11 10.07 13.74 -5.92
CA ALA A 11 8.77 14.35 -6.19
C ALA A 11 7.64 13.30 -6.26
N LEU A 12 7.87 12.18 -6.96
CA LEU A 12 6.92 11.06 -6.99
C LEU A 12 6.78 10.39 -5.62
N GLY A 13 7.89 10.27 -4.89
CA GLY A 13 7.95 9.88 -3.49
C GLY A 13 6.99 10.67 -2.62
N PHE A 14 7.18 11.99 -2.61
CA PHE A 14 6.38 12.94 -1.86
C PHE A 14 4.90 12.87 -2.26
N THR A 15 4.61 12.78 -3.56
CA THR A 15 3.25 12.69 -4.11
C THR A 15 2.54 11.41 -3.67
N GLY A 16 3.24 10.27 -3.70
CA GLY A 16 2.70 8.99 -3.18
C GLY A 16 2.42 9.06 -1.67
N GLY A 17 3.31 9.71 -0.91
CA GLY A 17 3.10 10.01 0.51
C GLY A 17 1.89 10.92 0.75
N LEU A 18 1.70 11.95 -0.08
CA LEU A 18 0.59 12.89 -0.01
C LEU A 18 -0.74 12.18 -0.27
N LEU A 19 -0.80 11.34 -1.30
CA LEU A 19 -1.96 10.49 -1.60
C LEU A 19 -2.39 9.70 -0.36
N ARG A 20 -1.44 9.07 0.33
CA ARG A 20 -1.69 8.25 1.52
C ARG A 20 -2.08 9.08 2.74
N ALA A 21 -1.42 10.21 2.95
CA ALA A 21 -1.71 11.13 4.04
C ALA A 21 -3.14 11.70 3.94
N CYS A 22 -3.52 12.19 2.75
CA CYS A 22 -4.86 12.72 2.47
C CYS A 22 -5.93 11.67 2.65
N GLN A 23 -5.72 10.46 2.12
CA GLN A 23 -6.66 9.35 2.26
C GLN A 23 -6.89 8.95 3.73
N GLY A 24 -5.81 8.83 4.51
CA GLY A 24 -5.89 8.50 5.93
C GLY A 24 -6.60 9.59 6.74
N ALA A 25 -6.22 10.85 6.53
CA ALA A 25 -6.83 11.99 7.20
C ALA A 25 -8.32 12.13 6.84
N TYR A 26 -8.69 12.02 5.56
CA TYR A 26 -10.08 12.10 5.13
C TYR A 26 -10.98 11.07 5.84
N LYS A 27 -10.47 9.84 5.98
CA LYS A 27 -11.19 8.73 6.61
C LYS A 27 -11.28 8.82 8.12
N ASP A 28 -10.21 9.29 8.77
CA ASP A 28 -10.04 9.18 10.22
C ASP A 28 -10.41 10.45 10.98
N SER A 29 -10.23 11.64 10.38
CA SER A 29 -10.46 12.94 11.05
C SER A 29 -11.87 13.16 11.62
N PRO A 30 -12.96 12.57 11.08
CA PRO A 30 -14.27 12.66 11.72
C PRO A 30 -14.38 11.90 13.06
N TYR A 31 -13.45 11.00 13.36
CA TYR A 31 -13.50 10.09 14.51
C TYR A 31 -12.31 10.26 15.48
N GLU A 32 -11.18 10.79 15.01
CA GLU A 32 -10.05 11.17 15.85
C GLU A 32 -9.50 12.53 15.44
N PRO A 33 -8.94 13.32 16.38
CA PRO A 33 -8.37 14.62 16.05
C PRO A 33 -7.31 14.50 14.97
N PHE A 34 -7.32 15.41 14.00
CA PHE A 34 -6.29 15.48 12.98
C PHE A 34 -4.92 15.71 13.64
N GLN A 35 -3.93 14.92 13.24
CA GLN A 35 -2.57 15.02 13.75
C GLN A 35 -1.62 15.31 12.60
N SER A 36 -1.09 16.53 12.56
CA SER A 36 -0.12 16.96 11.53
C SER A 36 1.11 16.06 11.50
N SER A 37 1.53 15.50 12.63
CA SER A 37 2.64 14.55 12.70
C SER A 37 2.34 13.24 11.94
N LYS A 38 1.10 12.72 12.01
CA LYS A 38 0.68 11.54 11.23
C LYS A 38 0.67 11.85 9.72
N PHE A 39 0.25 13.06 9.35
CA PHE A 39 0.19 13.52 7.96
C PHE A 39 1.59 13.70 7.37
N ILE A 40 2.46 14.47 8.04
CA ILE A 40 3.84 14.73 7.62
C ILE A 40 4.65 13.44 7.56
N ARG A 41 4.44 12.50 8.49
CA ARG A 41 5.14 11.20 8.46
C ARG A 41 4.94 10.47 7.14
N SER A 42 3.74 10.45 6.58
CA SER A 42 3.50 9.78 5.29
C SER A 42 4.16 10.51 4.12
N LEU A 43 4.29 11.84 4.16
CA LEU A 43 5.11 12.57 3.18
C LEU A 43 6.57 12.15 3.26
N ILE A 44 7.13 12.06 4.47
CA ILE A 44 8.51 11.64 4.72
C ILE A 44 8.73 10.19 4.25
N PHE A 45 7.84 9.27 4.62
CA PHE A 45 7.93 7.86 4.23
C PHE A 45 7.79 7.68 2.72
N GLY A 46 6.92 8.44 2.07
CA GLY A 46 6.82 8.49 0.61
C GLY A 46 8.12 8.95 -0.03
N SER A 47 8.70 10.07 0.42
CA SER A 47 9.99 10.56 -0.09
C SER A 47 11.14 9.57 0.11
N ILE A 48 11.22 8.94 1.29
CA ILE A 48 12.18 7.87 1.57
C ILE A 48 11.95 6.68 0.62
N GLY A 49 10.70 6.31 0.38
CA GLY A 49 10.35 5.26 -0.59
C GLY A 49 10.78 5.60 -2.02
N GLY A 50 10.63 6.86 -2.43
CA GLY A 50 11.14 7.35 -3.72
C GLY A 50 12.66 7.22 -3.83
N ILE A 51 13.39 7.65 -2.80
CA ILE A 51 14.85 7.49 -2.75
C ILE A 51 15.24 6.00 -2.76
N PHE A 52 14.56 5.17 -1.97
CA PHE A 52 14.81 3.74 -1.90
C PHE A 52 14.69 3.07 -3.27
N TRP A 53 13.57 3.28 -3.98
CA TRP A 53 13.37 2.67 -5.30
C TRP A 53 14.31 3.22 -6.37
N TYR A 54 14.71 4.49 -6.27
CA TYR A 54 15.75 5.06 -7.12
C TYR A 54 17.09 4.37 -6.90
N LEU A 55 17.54 4.25 -5.65
CA LEU A 55 18.79 3.56 -5.32
C LEU A 55 18.75 2.08 -5.70
N PHE A 56 17.62 1.42 -5.47
CA PHE A 56 17.38 0.04 -5.90
C PHE A 56 17.53 -0.09 -7.43
N SER A 57 16.95 0.83 -8.20
CA SER A 57 17.06 0.81 -9.67
C SER A 57 18.52 0.92 -10.14
N ILE A 58 19.35 1.73 -9.46
CA ILE A 58 20.77 1.87 -9.76
C ILE A 58 21.53 0.60 -9.41
N VAL A 59 21.38 0.11 -8.19
CA VAL A 59 22.13 -1.05 -7.68
C VAL A 59 21.78 -2.31 -8.46
N SER A 60 20.51 -2.48 -8.83
CA SER A 60 20.04 -3.64 -9.61
C SER A 60 20.17 -3.46 -11.11
N GLY A 61 20.62 -2.29 -11.61
CA GLY A 61 20.72 -2.00 -13.04
C GLY A 61 19.37 -2.00 -13.78
N LEU A 62 18.26 -1.82 -13.06
CA LEU A 62 16.91 -1.89 -13.62
C LEU A 62 16.44 -0.52 -14.10
N LYS A 63 15.83 -0.48 -15.27
CA LYS A 63 15.03 0.67 -15.71
C LYS A 63 13.59 0.47 -15.25
N ILE A 64 13.16 1.23 -14.24
CA ILE A 64 11.79 1.16 -13.70
C ILE A 64 10.93 2.23 -14.39
N PRO A 65 9.93 1.86 -15.20
CA PRO A 65 9.00 2.83 -15.78
C PRO A 65 8.26 3.63 -14.70
N LEU A 66 7.98 4.91 -14.95
CA LEU A 66 7.36 5.77 -13.93
C LEU A 66 5.96 5.28 -13.50
N ALA A 67 5.20 4.68 -14.43
CA ALA A 67 3.93 4.02 -14.16
C ALA A 67 4.04 2.83 -13.20
N VAL A 68 5.21 2.19 -13.12
CA VAL A 68 5.51 1.13 -12.15
C VAL A 68 6.12 1.74 -10.88
N PHE A 69 6.96 2.78 -11.03
CA PHE A 69 7.64 3.44 -9.92
C PHE A 69 6.67 4.05 -8.90
N PHE A 70 5.64 4.77 -9.35
CA PHE A 70 4.69 5.42 -8.46
C PHE A 70 3.98 4.44 -7.50
N PRO A 71 3.39 3.32 -7.95
CA PRO A 71 2.78 2.37 -7.03
C PRO A 71 3.81 1.64 -6.14
N LEU A 72 5.06 1.48 -6.56
CA LEU A 72 6.12 0.96 -5.67
C LEU A 72 6.37 1.88 -4.47
N VAL A 73 6.34 3.21 -4.67
CA VAL A 73 6.39 4.19 -3.58
C VAL A 73 5.19 4.03 -2.64
N VAL A 74 3.99 3.91 -3.19
CA VAL A 74 2.76 3.77 -2.39
C VAL A 74 2.76 2.46 -1.60
N PHE A 75 3.27 1.37 -2.18
CA PHE A 75 3.53 0.12 -1.49
C PHE A 75 4.49 0.32 -0.31
N PHE A 76 5.62 1.00 -0.54
CA PHE A 76 6.61 1.27 0.50
C PHE A 76 6.01 2.05 1.67
N ASP A 77 5.34 3.18 1.42
CA ASP A 77 4.68 3.95 2.49
C ASP A 77 3.66 3.09 3.24
N SER A 78 2.87 2.27 2.51
CA SER A 78 1.87 1.41 3.11
C SER A 78 2.48 0.41 4.08
N ILE A 79 3.54 -0.30 3.66
CA ILE A 79 4.25 -1.27 4.51
C ILE A 79 4.91 -0.56 5.70
N VAL A 80 5.69 0.49 5.47
CA VAL A 80 6.43 1.17 6.56
C VAL A 80 5.45 1.77 7.58
N THR A 81 4.39 2.42 7.11
CA THR A 81 3.34 2.96 7.99
C THR A 81 2.66 1.85 8.79
N GLU A 82 2.40 0.70 8.18
CA GLU A 82 1.77 -0.44 8.84
C GLU A 82 2.67 -1.09 9.89
N MET A 83 3.96 -1.29 9.58
CA MET A 83 4.96 -1.80 10.52
C MET A 83 5.17 -0.83 11.70
N TYR A 84 5.27 0.47 11.42
CA TYR A 84 5.36 1.51 12.44
C TYR A 84 4.16 1.46 13.40
N LYS A 85 2.94 1.41 12.85
CA LYS A 85 1.70 1.37 13.65
C LYS A 85 1.63 0.14 14.55
N ARG A 86 2.11 -1.01 14.07
CA ARG A 86 1.95 -2.30 14.75
C ARG A 86 3.02 -2.60 15.78
N GLY A 87 4.27 -2.25 15.51
CA GLY A 87 5.39 -2.65 16.35
C GLY A 87 5.89 -1.56 17.28
N ILE A 88 5.97 -0.33 16.76
CA ILE A 88 6.70 0.77 17.39
C ILE A 88 5.73 1.68 18.13
N ARG A 89 4.62 2.05 17.49
CA ARG A 89 3.70 3.05 18.03
C ARG A 89 2.97 2.55 19.28
N LEU A 90 2.98 3.38 20.32
CA LEU A 90 2.12 3.25 21.49
C LEU A 90 0.92 4.17 21.30
N GLU A 91 -0.29 3.62 21.29
CA GLU A 91 -1.53 4.40 21.16
C GLU A 91 -2.58 3.83 22.11
N ASN A 92 -3.47 4.69 22.62
CA ASN A 92 -4.60 4.26 23.41
C ASN A 92 -5.56 3.42 22.56
N LEU A 93 -5.68 2.13 22.87
CA LEU A 93 -6.50 1.17 22.12
C LEU A 93 -7.99 1.27 22.42
N SER A 94 -8.39 1.97 23.49
CA SER A 94 -9.80 2.02 23.94
C SER A 94 -10.77 2.53 22.88
N LYS A 95 -10.31 3.43 21.98
CA LYS A 95 -11.09 4.01 20.87
C LYS A 95 -11.31 3.06 19.68
N TYR A 96 -10.55 1.98 19.58
CA TYR A 96 -10.58 1.09 18.43
C TYR A 96 -11.38 -0.19 18.71
N LYS A 97 -12.21 -0.60 17.75
CA LYS A 97 -12.83 -1.93 17.72
C LYS A 97 -11.75 -2.99 17.44
N MET A 98 -10.84 -2.68 16.52
CA MET A 98 -9.73 -3.53 16.13
C MET A 98 -8.41 -2.95 16.62
N PRO A 99 -7.60 -3.68 17.40
CA PRO A 99 -6.33 -3.18 17.91
C PRO A 99 -5.38 -2.86 16.75
N THR A 100 -4.81 -1.65 16.76
CA THR A 100 -3.82 -1.24 15.74
C THR A 100 -2.41 -1.78 16.00
N ILE A 101 -2.21 -2.44 17.14
CA ILE A 101 -0.98 -3.14 17.52
C ILE A 101 -0.97 -4.52 16.87
N PHE A 102 0.23 -5.09 16.70
CA PHE A 102 0.38 -6.45 16.18
C PHE A 102 -0.46 -7.46 17.01
N HIS A 103 -1.31 -8.19 16.30
CA HIS A 103 -2.13 -9.26 16.84
C HIS A 103 -2.24 -10.36 15.81
N VAL A 104 -2.45 -11.59 16.27
CA VAL A 104 -2.62 -12.77 15.42
C VAL A 104 -3.84 -13.51 15.94
N ASN A 105 -4.84 -13.77 15.09
CA ASN A 105 -6.05 -14.50 15.46
C ASN A 105 -6.73 -13.95 16.74
N GLY A 106 -6.76 -12.62 16.89
CA GLY A 106 -7.37 -11.95 18.05
C GLY A 106 -6.45 -11.80 19.27
N PHE A 107 -5.30 -12.48 19.32
CA PHE A 107 -4.35 -12.38 20.42
C PHE A 107 -3.42 -11.17 20.23
N ILE A 108 -3.47 -10.22 21.17
CA ILE A 108 -2.64 -9.02 21.16
C ILE A 108 -1.25 -9.35 21.68
N ILE A 109 -0.22 -9.04 20.90
CA ILE A 109 1.17 -9.24 21.31
C ILE A 109 1.65 -7.99 22.05
N HIS A 110 1.66 -8.05 23.37
CA HIS A 110 2.09 -6.93 24.21
C HIS A 110 3.62 -6.73 24.22
N ASN A 111 4.38 -7.82 24.10
CA ASN A 111 5.85 -7.77 24.15
C ASN A 111 6.43 -7.06 22.91
N ARG A 112 7.07 -5.91 23.14
CA ARG A 112 7.65 -5.08 22.07
C ARG A 112 8.70 -5.81 21.24
N TYR A 113 9.56 -6.62 21.87
CA TYR A 113 10.62 -7.36 21.18
C TYR A 113 10.04 -8.41 20.22
N VAL A 114 9.03 -9.16 20.68
CA VAL A 114 8.32 -10.12 19.83
C VAL A 114 7.67 -9.43 18.64
N ARG A 115 7.04 -8.26 18.84
CA ARG A 115 6.48 -7.49 17.72
C ARG A 115 7.54 -7.04 16.71
N ILE A 116 8.70 -6.58 17.19
CA ILE A 116 9.81 -6.16 16.32
C ILE A 116 10.33 -7.37 15.53
N LEU A 117 10.52 -8.53 16.17
CA LEU A 117 10.94 -9.75 15.48
C LEU A 117 9.94 -10.16 14.39
N LEU A 118 8.63 -10.09 14.66
CA LEU A 118 7.61 -10.41 13.64
C LEU A 118 7.64 -9.43 12.47
N ILE A 119 7.85 -8.13 12.74
CA ILE A 119 8.03 -7.13 11.69
C ILE A 119 9.28 -7.40 10.87
N LEU A 120 10.40 -7.74 11.50
CA LEU A 120 11.63 -8.10 10.81
C LEU A 120 11.42 -9.31 9.91
N ASN A 121 10.69 -10.33 10.37
CA ASN A 121 10.34 -11.48 9.53
C ASN A 121 9.50 -11.08 8.31
N ILE A 122 8.52 -10.19 8.47
CA ILE A 122 7.74 -9.66 7.34
C ILE A 122 8.65 -8.90 6.37
N ILE A 123 9.55 -8.05 6.86
CA ILE A 123 10.49 -7.29 6.02
C ILE A 123 11.42 -8.25 5.26
N ILE A 124 11.98 -9.25 5.93
CA ILE A 124 12.85 -10.26 5.29
C ILE A 124 12.06 -11.02 4.22
N PHE A 125 10.84 -11.48 4.53
CA PHE A 125 9.98 -12.12 3.55
C PHE A 125 9.73 -11.23 2.34
N LEU A 126 9.39 -9.95 2.56
CA LEU A 126 9.17 -9.00 1.47
C LEU A 126 10.44 -8.80 0.64
N ILE A 127 11.63 -8.71 1.24
CA ILE A 127 12.90 -8.57 0.51
C ILE A 127 13.19 -9.83 -0.31
N LEU A 128 13.01 -11.02 0.27
CA LEU A 128 13.25 -12.31 -0.39
C LEU A 128 12.22 -12.59 -1.50
N LEU A 129 11.05 -11.97 -1.46
CA LEU A 129 10.03 -12.13 -2.49
C LEU A 129 10.51 -11.67 -3.88
N TYR A 130 11.38 -10.66 -3.95
CA TYR A 130 11.93 -10.19 -5.22
C TYR A 130 12.78 -11.27 -5.93
N PRO A 131 13.89 -11.78 -5.35
CA PRO A 131 14.67 -12.83 -6.01
C PRO A 131 13.89 -14.12 -6.18
N LEU A 132 13.01 -14.48 -5.22
CA LEU A 132 12.14 -15.64 -5.35
C LEU A 132 11.23 -15.56 -6.57
N SER A 133 10.69 -14.38 -6.87
CA SER A 133 9.84 -14.17 -8.06
C SER A 133 10.59 -14.39 -9.38
N GLN A 134 11.89 -14.08 -9.43
CA GLN A 134 12.73 -14.34 -10.61
C GLN A 134 12.94 -15.86 -10.77
N VAL A 135 13.30 -16.55 -9.68
CA VAL A 135 13.48 -18.01 -9.71
C VAL A 135 12.18 -18.73 -10.10
N ILE A 136 11.02 -18.22 -9.68
CA ILE A 136 9.72 -18.76 -10.08
C ILE A 136 9.50 -18.58 -11.58
N VAL A 137 9.74 -17.38 -12.13
CA VAL A 137 9.48 -17.13 -13.56
C VAL A 137 10.37 -17.97 -14.48
N ASP A 138 11.60 -18.24 -14.04
CA ASP A 138 12.57 -19.07 -14.79
C ASP A 138 12.18 -20.56 -14.82
N LYS A 139 11.40 -21.02 -13.82
CA LYS A 139 10.99 -22.43 -13.67
C LYS A 139 9.60 -22.73 -14.22
N VAL A 140 8.76 -21.72 -14.47
CA VAL A 140 7.43 -21.94 -15.03
C VAL A 140 7.51 -22.21 -16.54
N PRO A 141 6.58 -22.99 -17.12
CA PRO A 141 6.49 -23.20 -18.56
C PRO A 141 6.43 -21.88 -19.34
N LEU A 142 6.99 -21.86 -20.56
CA LEU A 142 7.02 -20.68 -21.44
C LEU A 142 5.64 -20.01 -21.63
N PHE A 143 4.57 -20.80 -21.60
CA PHE A 143 3.20 -20.29 -21.65
C PHE A 143 2.91 -19.24 -20.55
N PHE A 144 3.41 -19.46 -19.33
CA PHE A 144 3.25 -18.52 -18.21
C PHE A 144 4.12 -17.26 -18.33
N GLN A 145 5.07 -17.25 -19.27
CA GLN A 145 5.94 -16.10 -19.54
C GLN A 145 5.31 -15.13 -20.55
N HIS A 146 4.19 -15.50 -21.20
CA HIS A 146 3.41 -14.55 -22.00
C HIS A 146 2.90 -13.40 -21.13
N ARG A 147 3.12 -12.16 -21.58
CA ARG A 147 2.87 -10.93 -20.80
C ARG A 147 1.52 -10.92 -20.07
N PRO A 148 0.37 -11.18 -20.70
CA PRO A 148 -0.90 -11.13 -19.98
C PRO A 148 -0.99 -12.18 -18.86
N ILE A 149 -0.51 -13.40 -19.14
CA ILE A 149 -0.55 -14.51 -18.19
C ILE A 149 0.40 -14.25 -17.02
N LEU A 150 1.59 -13.73 -17.31
CA LEU A 150 2.58 -13.30 -16.32
C LEU A 150 1.98 -12.28 -15.35
N GLY A 151 1.30 -11.25 -15.87
CA GLY A 151 0.64 -10.22 -15.07
C GLY A 151 -0.47 -10.76 -14.20
N LEU A 152 -1.34 -11.62 -14.76
CA LEU A 152 -2.41 -12.27 -14.01
C LEU A 152 -1.84 -13.17 -12.91
N PHE A 153 -0.77 -13.92 -13.20
CA PHE A 153 -0.14 -14.83 -12.24
C PHE A 153 0.51 -14.10 -11.07
N PHE A 154 1.37 -13.11 -11.35
CA PHE A 154 2.02 -12.34 -10.29
C PHE A 154 1.08 -11.35 -9.59
N GLY A 155 0.06 -10.86 -10.30
CA GLY A 155 -1.06 -10.13 -9.71
C GLY A 155 -1.90 -11.00 -8.76
N PHE A 156 -2.17 -12.25 -9.12
CA PHE A 156 -2.83 -13.23 -8.24
C PHE A 156 -2.01 -13.46 -6.97
N ILE A 157 -0.70 -13.69 -7.09
CA ILE A 157 0.20 -13.84 -5.94
C ILE A 157 0.15 -12.61 -5.02
N ALA A 158 0.29 -11.40 -5.59
CA ALA A 158 0.21 -10.16 -4.83
C ALA A 158 -1.14 -10.00 -4.12
N GLY A 159 -2.24 -10.30 -4.81
CA GLY A 159 -3.59 -10.22 -4.28
C GLY A 159 -3.85 -11.22 -3.15
N VAL A 160 -3.40 -12.48 -3.29
CA VAL A 160 -3.50 -13.50 -2.24
C VAL A 160 -2.70 -13.09 -1.01
N LEU A 161 -1.48 -12.59 -1.18
CA LEU A 161 -0.66 -12.12 -0.06
C LEU A 161 -1.29 -10.91 0.63
N ALA A 162 -1.81 -9.93 -0.13
CA ALA A 162 -2.52 -8.77 0.40
C ALA A 162 -3.80 -9.15 1.17
N ALA A 163 -4.59 -10.06 0.60
CA ALA A 163 -5.83 -10.55 1.19
C ALA A 163 -5.57 -11.38 2.45
N SER A 164 -4.54 -12.23 2.45
CA SER A 164 -4.12 -13.03 3.61
C SER A 164 -3.60 -12.13 4.73
N GLY A 165 -2.79 -11.12 4.38
CA GLY A 165 -2.35 -10.09 5.31
C GLY A 165 -3.52 -9.38 5.97
N GLY A 166 -4.55 -8.98 5.22
CA GLY A 166 -5.78 -8.39 5.80
C GLY A 166 -6.59 -9.39 6.64
N ALA A 167 -6.83 -10.59 6.10
CA ALA A 167 -7.67 -11.60 6.73
C ALA A 167 -7.11 -12.09 8.07
N SER A 168 -5.79 -12.32 8.16
CA SER A 168 -5.12 -12.75 9.41
C SER A 168 -5.31 -11.79 10.59
N LEU A 169 -5.74 -10.56 10.31
CA LEU A 169 -5.91 -9.51 11.30
C LEU A 169 -7.38 -9.18 11.51
N ASP A 170 -8.07 -8.88 10.40
CA ASP A 170 -9.42 -8.34 10.44
C ASP A 170 -10.42 -9.47 10.79
N SER A 171 -10.18 -10.71 10.35
CA SER A 171 -11.15 -11.81 10.47
C SER A 171 -11.43 -12.23 11.91
N ALA A 172 -10.48 -12.06 12.82
CA ALA A 172 -10.69 -12.36 14.24
C ALA A 172 -11.69 -11.41 14.91
N TRP A 173 -11.88 -10.20 14.36
CA TRP A 173 -12.74 -9.15 14.93
C TRP A 173 -14.01 -8.88 14.12
N GLU A 174 -13.95 -9.07 12.81
CA GLU A 174 -15.07 -8.83 11.88
C GLU A 174 -15.70 -10.12 11.35
N GLY A 175 -15.07 -11.28 11.55
CA GLY A 175 -15.39 -12.50 10.83
C GLY A 175 -14.75 -12.55 9.44
N PHE A 176 -14.62 -13.75 8.87
CA PHE A 176 -14.07 -13.91 7.53
C PHE A 176 -15.14 -13.66 6.46
N GLU A 177 -14.89 -12.70 5.57
CA GLU A 177 -15.76 -12.41 4.42
C GLU A 177 -15.04 -12.75 3.10
N TYR A 178 -15.52 -13.78 2.41
CA TYR A 178 -14.97 -14.24 1.12
C TYR A 178 -14.94 -13.13 0.06
N SER A 179 -15.96 -12.27 0.02
CA SER A 179 -16.04 -11.16 -0.94
C SER A 179 -14.94 -10.11 -0.71
N LYS A 180 -14.59 -9.82 0.56
CA LYS A 180 -13.47 -8.92 0.91
C LYS A 180 -12.14 -9.53 0.51
N PHE A 181 -11.97 -10.84 0.67
CA PHE A 181 -10.76 -11.58 0.30
C PHE A 181 -10.54 -11.59 -1.22
N LEU A 182 -11.54 -12.08 -1.98
CA LEU A 182 -11.44 -12.21 -3.44
C LEU A 182 -11.30 -10.86 -4.15
N ARG A 183 -11.85 -9.77 -3.58
CA ARG A 183 -11.70 -8.44 -4.15
C ARG A 183 -10.22 -8.05 -4.35
N SER A 184 -9.36 -8.29 -3.36
CA SER A 184 -7.93 -7.96 -3.50
C SER A 184 -7.24 -8.83 -4.55
N VAL A 185 -7.66 -10.09 -4.69
CA VAL A 185 -7.17 -10.99 -5.76
C VAL A 185 -7.52 -10.43 -7.13
N TYR A 186 -8.79 -10.12 -7.39
CA TYR A 186 -9.21 -9.61 -8.69
C TYR A 186 -8.62 -8.23 -9.02
N VAL A 187 -8.57 -7.32 -8.03
CA VAL A 187 -7.97 -5.99 -8.23
C VAL A 187 -6.48 -6.09 -8.55
N ALA A 188 -5.73 -6.92 -7.82
CA ALA A 188 -4.31 -7.11 -8.08
C ALA A 188 -4.05 -7.83 -9.41
N MET A 189 -4.86 -8.80 -9.81
CA MET A 189 -4.79 -9.43 -11.13
C MET A 189 -5.04 -8.43 -12.27
N PHE A 190 -6.06 -7.59 -12.13
CA PHE A 190 -6.37 -6.54 -13.11
C PHE A 190 -5.20 -5.56 -13.28
N TRP A 191 -4.62 -5.09 -12.17
CA TRP A 191 -3.44 -4.23 -12.24
C TRP A 191 -2.20 -4.95 -12.74
N GLY A 192 -2.01 -6.22 -12.39
CA GLY A 192 -0.92 -7.04 -12.91
C GLY A 192 -0.97 -7.16 -14.43
N LEU A 193 -2.17 -7.34 -15.01
CA LEU A 193 -2.38 -7.32 -16.45
C LEU A 193 -1.91 -6.00 -17.06
N ILE A 194 -2.35 -4.86 -16.51
CA ILE A 194 -1.96 -3.52 -16.99
C ILE A 194 -0.45 -3.29 -16.86
N LEU A 195 0.16 -3.69 -15.75
CA LEU A 195 1.58 -3.45 -15.48
C LEU A 195 2.49 -4.19 -16.47
N THR A 196 2.03 -5.27 -17.09
CA THR A 196 2.83 -6.02 -18.08
C THR A 196 3.08 -5.27 -19.39
N PHE A 197 2.32 -4.21 -19.67
CA PHE A 197 2.63 -3.28 -20.75
C PHE A 197 3.90 -2.45 -20.46
N TYR A 198 4.28 -2.31 -19.19
CA TYR A 198 5.39 -1.46 -18.75
C TYR A 198 6.60 -2.29 -18.30
N THR A 199 6.39 -3.42 -17.64
CA THR A 199 7.47 -4.26 -17.14
C THR A 199 7.11 -5.74 -17.18
N THR A 200 8.09 -6.58 -17.48
CA THR A 200 8.00 -8.05 -17.33
C THR A 200 8.75 -8.54 -16.09
N ASN A 201 9.29 -7.64 -15.26
CA ASN A 201 9.98 -8.04 -14.04
C ASN A 201 8.95 -8.46 -12.98
N PRO A 202 8.92 -9.74 -12.58
CA PRO A 202 7.87 -10.27 -11.71
C PRO A 202 7.87 -9.63 -10.32
N GLY A 203 9.04 -9.35 -9.75
CA GLY A 203 9.16 -8.70 -8.44
C GLY A 203 8.60 -7.28 -8.45
N LEU A 204 8.88 -6.51 -9.52
CA LEU A 204 8.29 -5.17 -9.68
C LEU A 204 6.77 -5.24 -9.87
N ILE A 205 6.26 -6.22 -10.62
CA ILE A 205 4.81 -6.45 -10.78
C ILE A 205 4.17 -6.74 -9.43
N ILE A 206 4.71 -7.66 -8.63
CA ILE A 206 4.15 -8.01 -7.32
C ILE A 206 4.02 -6.77 -6.43
N TYR A 207 5.11 -6.01 -6.25
CA TYR A 207 5.11 -4.85 -5.36
C TYR A 207 4.25 -3.71 -5.87
N ALA A 208 4.26 -3.45 -7.18
CA ALA A 208 3.40 -2.43 -7.77
C ALA A 208 1.92 -2.83 -7.65
N CYS A 209 1.57 -4.10 -7.81
CA CYS A 209 0.23 -4.62 -7.57
C CYS A 209 -0.23 -4.40 -6.12
N PHE A 210 0.66 -4.56 -5.12
CA PHE A 210 0.32 -4.20 -3.74
C PHE A 210 0.00 -2.71 -3.58
N GLY A 211 0.82 -1.84 -4.19
CA GLY A 211 0.57 -0.40 -4.18
C GLY A 211 -0.79 -0.05 -4.79
N LEU A 212 -1.09 -0.63 -5.96
CA LEU A 212 -2.32 -0.36 -6.70
C LEU A 212 -3.56 -0.98 -6.08
N ASP A 213 -3.45 -2.15 -5.47
CA ASP A 213 -4.50 -2.74 -4.64
C ASP A 213 -4.88 -1.77 -3.51
N ARG A 214 -3.88 -1.27 -2.77
CA ARG A 214 -4.11 -0.32 -1.67
C ARG A 214 -4.69 1.00 -2.14
N MET A 215 -4.22 1.54 -3.27
CA MET A 215 -4.79 2.74 -3.86
C MET A 215 -6.25 2.54 -4.25
N SER A 216 -6.54 1.50 -5.03
CA SER A 216 -7.85 1.27 -5.66
C SER A 216 -8.92 0.85 -4.66
N ILE A 217 -8.59 -0.07 -3.74
CA ILE A 217 -9.53 -0.53 -2.74
C ILE A 217 -9.89 0.61 -1.79
N GLU A 218 -8.90 1.38 -1.35
CA GLU A 218 -9.20 2.47 -0.44
C GLU A 218 -9.89 3.64 -1.14
N PHE A 219 -9.60 3.90 -2.42
CA PHE A 219 -10.37 4.84 -3.23
C PHE A 219 -11.85 4.45 -3.25
N ASN A 220 -12.14 3.20 -3.61
CA ASN A 220 -13.49 2.67 -3.69
C ASN A 220 -14.20 2.70 -2.32
N LYS A 221 -13.53 2.27 -1.25
CA LYS A 221 -14.10 2.30 0.11
C LYS A 221 -14.38 3.73 0.57
N THR A 222 -13.45 4.66 0.34
CA THR A 222 -13.47 5.99 0.96
C THR A 222 -14.34 6.98 0.19
N PHE A 223 -14.26 6.98 -1.14
CA PHE A 223 -14.88 8.02 -1.96
C PHE A 223 -16.10 7.53 -2.74
N VAL A 224 -16.09 6.29 -3.23
CA VAL A 224 -17.22 5.72 -4.00
C VAL A 224 -18.30 5.23 -3.04
N LYS A 225 -17.96 4.29 -2.16
CA LYS A 225 -18.90 3.70 -1.20
C LYS A 225 -19.09 4.54 0.07
N LYS A 226 -18.24 5.55 0.28
CA LYS A 226 -18.22 6.42 1.48
C LYS A 226 -18.33 5.63 2.78
N LEU A 227 -17.64 4.48 2.83
CA LEU A 227 -17.69 3.59 3.98
C LEU A 227 -17.02 4.26 5.16
N LYS A 228 -17.65 4.10 6.32
CA LYS A 228 -17.05 4.46 7.59
C LYS A 228 -15.77 3.66 7.84
N SER A 229 -14.83 4.27 8.56
CA SER A 229 -13.64 3.59 9.07
C SER A 229 -14.04 2.51 10.08
N GLY A 230 -13.89 1.23 9.69
CA GLY A 230 -14.27 0.07 10.50
C GLY A 230 -13.46 -0.10 11.79
N LYS A 231 -12.33 0.61 11.92
CA LYS A 231 -11.44 0.49 13.08
C LYS A 231 -11.98 1.18 14.35
N PHE A 232 -12.86 2.18 14.25
CA PHE A 232 -13.33 2.94 15.42
C PHE A 232 -14.57 2.31 16.05
N LYS A 233 -14.65 2.34 17.39
CA LYS A 233 -15.87 1.94 18.11
C LYS A 233 -17.02 2.92 17.90
N ALA A 234 -16.72 4.22 17.88
CA ALA A 234 -17.72 5.28 17.73
C ALA A 234 -18.54 5.06 16.45
N THR A 235 -19.86 4.95 16.56
CA THR A 235 -20.79 4.74 15.43
C THR A 235 -20.96 6.00 14.60
N HIS A 236 -20.93 7.16 15.25
CA HIS A 236 -21.09 8.48 14.65
C HIS A 236 -19.78 9.30 14.73
N PRO A 237 -19.60 10.30 13.86
CA PRO A 237 -18.49 11.24 13.94
C PRO A 237 -18.43 11.89 15.33
N THR A 238 -17.29 11.76 16.01
CA THR A 238 -17.03 12.42 17.29
C THR A 238 -16.58 13.86 17.10
N ILE A 239 -16.17 14.22 15.88
CA ILE A 239 -15.70 15.56 15.53
C ILE A 239 -16.42 16.03 14.24
N PRO A 240 -17.68 16.49 14.34
CA PRO A 240 -18.54 16.74 13.18
C PRO A 240 -18.01 17.79 12.20
N HIS A 241 -17.33 18.83 12.68
CA HIS A 241 -16.77 19.87 11.80
C HIS A 241 -15.71 19.35 10.81
N TRP A 242 -15.12 18.17 11.09
CA TRP A 242 -14.20 17.51 10.15
C TRP A 242 -14.91 16.83 8.98
N LEU A 243 -16.24 16.71 8.99
CA LEU A 243 -17.00 16.25 7.83
C LEU A 243 -16.90 17.22 6.67
N ASP A 244 -16.86 18.53 6.94
CA ASP A 244 -16.73 19.56 5.92
C ASP A 244 -15.26 19.84 5.59
N LEU A 245 -14.39 19.93 6.62
CA LEU A 245 -12.98 20.23 6.40
C LEU A 245 -12.24 19.16 5.60
N ARG A 246 -12.62 17.89 5.72
CA ARG A 246 -11.95 16.80 5.00
C ARG A 246 -12.11 16.91 3.49
N GLU A 247 -13.14 17.57 2.98
CA GLU A 247 -13.34 17.75 1.53
C GLU A 247 -12.16 18.51 0.91
N LYS A 248 -11.50 19.40 1.66
CA LYS A 248 -10.27 20.07 1.22
C LYS A 248 -9.12 19.09 0.95
N LEU A 249 -9.10 17.94 1.60
CA LEU A 249 -8.10 16.89 1.40
C LEU A 249 -8.33 16.09 0.10
N LEU A 250 -9.51 16.23 -0.51
CA LEU A 250 -9.83 15.56 -1.77
C LEU A 250 -9.01 16.15 -2.93
N HIS A 251 -8.78 17.46 -2.95
CA HIS A 251 -8.01 18.11 -4.03
C HIS A 251 -6.58 17.56 -4.18
N PRO A 252 -5.72 17.58 -3.13
CA PRO A 252 -4.38 17.01 -3.23
C PRO A 252 -4.39 15.49 -3.49
N TYR A 253 -5.42 14.78 -3.00
CA TYR A 253 -5.58 13.35 -3.25
C TYR A 253 -5.89 13.05 -4.73
N LEU A 254 -6.85 13.76 -5.33
CA LEU A 254 -7.21 13.63 -6.74
C LEU A 254 -6.07 14.09 -7.65
N PHE A 255 -5.32 15.11 -7.25
CA PHE A 255 -4.11 15.53 -7.95
C PHE A 255 -3.06 14.41 -8.03
N ALA A 256 -2.81 13.71 -6.93
CA ALA A 256 -1.89 12.57 -6.93
C ALA A 256 -2.38 11.40 -7.81
N TRP A 257 -3.70 11.16 -7.86
CA TRP A 257 -4.29 10.22 -8.81
C TRP A 257 -4.14 10.66 -10.26
N ALA A 258 -4.37 11.95 -10.55
CA ALA A 258 -4.20 12.52 -11.88
C ALA A 258 -2.76 12.36 -12.38
N ILE A 259 -1.77 12.58 -11.49
CA ILE A 259 -0.37 12.27 -11.80
C ILE A 259 -0.21 10.81 -12.18
N TYR A 260 -0.75 9.88 -11.39
CA TYR A 260 -0.62 8.46 -11.71
C TYR A 260 -1.27 8.07 -13.04
N ILE A 261 -2.47 8.59 -13.33
CA ILE A 261 -3.16 8.36 -14.61
C ILE A 261 -2.35 8.95 -15.77
N PHE A 262 -1.77 10.14 -15.59
CA PHE A 262 -0.89 10.74 -16.59
C PHE A 262 0.34 9.86 -16.85
N LEU A 263 0.98 9.32 -15.81
CA LEU A 263 2.13 8.42 -15.93
C LEU A 263 1.77 7.10 -16.65
N LEU A 264 0.55 6.60 -16.46
CA LEU A 264 0.03 5.47 -17.24
C LEU A 264 -0.18 5.86 -18.71
N ALA A 265 -0.78 7.03 -18.97
CA ALA A 265 -1.07 7.47 -20.34
C ALA A 265 0.19 7.84 -21.14
N SER A 266 1.23 8.39 -20.49
CA SER A 266 2.43 8.95 -21.14
C SER A 266 3.41 7.92 -21.71
N HIS A 267 2.99 6.66 -21.84
CA HIS A 267 3.80 5.56 -22.35
C HIS A 267 3.25 4.99 -23.68
N TYR A 268 2.19 5.63 -24.20
CA TYR A 268 1.82 5.69 -25.61
C TYR A 268 2.22 7.06 -26.18
#